data_AF-A0A953XTB5-F1
#
_entry.id   AF-A0A953XTB5-F1
#
_cell.length_a   1.000
_cell.length_b   1.000
_cell.length_c   1.000
_cell.angle_alpha   90.00
_cell.angle_beta   90.00
_cell.angle_gamma   90.00
#
_symmetry.space_group_name_H-M   'P 1'
#
loop_
_entity.id
_entity.type
_entity.pdbx_description
1 polymer ?
#
loop_
_entity_poly.entity_id
_entity_poly.type
_entity_poly.pdbx_seq_one_letter_code
_entity_poly.pdbx_strand_id
1 'polypeptide(L)'
;MWRISLLLIIGGIAALVFGGHKLMVAMRNSSPVQMKYAEWRQSPPDAEWLELSEVHIDWSASTRIDTEHKRKGITTHTTHEYYVACWASEDDEQPVCAFLKVDDDGKQKLMEECWAHDEDWLVANIDRVYEVKTVRGLVQTGLDLSSEDQRLLRDMGHVEQDFKIIELNKEPEGGFGAILVVIGILGVLGGGAMFFVGRKKPNKLHYPPAGAANYPPPGHGHMPPPGAMPPAAPNAMPAGPGRAPGPPRPPQAGPRPAGPRPARPPQPRPPRT
;
A
#
# COMPACT_ATOMS: atom_id res chain seq x y z
N MET A 1 33.45 -2.54 -7.61
CA MET A 1 33.06 -1.21 -7.09
C MET A 1 31.88 -0.61 -7.83
N TRP A 2 31.88 -0.53 -9.17
CA TRP A 2 30.75 0.01 -9.97
C TRP A 2 29.34 -0.43 -9.54
N ARG A 3 29.14 -1.73 -9.27
CA ARG A 3 27.83 -2.28 -8.86
C ARG A 3 27.32 -1.67 -7.55
N ILE A 4 28.22 -1.45 -6.59
CA ILE A 4 27.89 -0.83 -5.30
C ILE A 4 27.52 0.63 -5.50
N SER A 5 28.29 1.37 -6.32
CA SER A 5 27.97 2.76 -6.67
C SER A 5 26.60 2.88 -7.35
N LEU A 6 26.28 1.99 -8.28
CA LEU A 6 24.98 1.96 -8.95
C LEU A 6 23.84 1.70 -7.95
N LEU A 7 24.01 0.73 -7.04
CA LEU A 7 23.02 0.43 -6.01
C LEU A 7 22.80 1.60 -5.05
N LEU A 8 23.86 2.32 -4.66
CA LEU A 8 23.75 3.53 -3.83
C LEU A 8 23.01 4.66 -4.54
N ILE A 9 23.23 4.85 -5.83
CA ILE A 9 22.51 5.87 -6.61
C ILE A 9 21.02 5.49 -6.73
N ILE A 10 20.70 4.25 -7.11
CA ILE A 10 19.32 3.79 -7.25
C ILE A 10 18.59 3.86 -5.91
N GLY A 11 19.20 3.33 -4.84
CA GLY A 11 18.64 3.40 -3.49
C GLY A 11 18.49 4.84 -3.01
N GLY A 12 19.45 5.71 -3.34
CA GLY A 12 19.38 7.13 -3.01
C GLY A 12 18.23 7.85 -3.70
N ILE A 13 18.03 7.61 -5.00
CA ILE A 13 16.88 8.16 -5.76
C ILE A 13 15.56 7.65 -5.18
N ALA A 14 15.45 6.34 -4.90
CA ALA A 14 14.25 5.79 -4.28
C ALA A 14 13.97 6.47 -2.93
N ALA A 15 14.97 6.61 -2.06
CA ALA A 15 14.83 7.30 -0.78
C ALA A 15 14.42 8.77 -0.93
N LEU A 16 14.92 9.49 -1.95
CA LEU A 16 14.48 10.85 -2.26
C LEU A 16 13.02 10.92 -2.69
N VAL A 17 12.57 9.99 -3.53
CA VAL A 17 11.18 9.96 -4.01
C VAL A 17 10.21 9.65 -2.87
N PHE A 18 10.45 8.57 -2.12
CA PHE A 18 9.58 8.17 -1.01
C PHE A 18 9.69 9.15 0.17
N GLY A 19 10.90 9.56 0.54
CA GLY A 19 11.14 10.52 1.62
C GLY A 19 10.61 11.91 1.29
N GLY A 20 10.81 12.37 0.06
CA GLY A 20 10.32 13.67 -0.41
C GLY A 20 8.80 13.74 -0.44
N HIS A 21 8.12 12.67 -0.86
CA HIS A 21 6.66 12.60 -0.80
C HIS A 21 6.14 12.71 0.64
N LYS A 22 6.62 11.87 1.56
CA LYS A 22 6.23 11.92 2.98
C LYS A 22 6.52 13.28 3.62
N LEU A 23 7.68 13.88 3.30
CA LEU A 23 8.05 15.19 3.81
C LEU A 23 7.12 16.29 3.26
N MET A 24 6.80 16.25 1.98
CA MET A 24 5.86 17.20 1.36
C MET A 24 4.46 17.10 1.96
N VAL A 25 3.97 15.88 2.20
CA VAL A 25 2.70 15.65 2.90
C VAL A 25 2.72 16.28 4.29
N ALA A 26 3.77 16.03 5.07
CA ALA A 26 3.90 16.61 6.40
C ALA A 26 4.01 18.14 6.40
N MET A 27 4.71 18.73 5.41
CA MET A 27 4.82 20.18 5.29
C MET A 27 3.50 20.84 4.88
N ARG A 28 2.75 20.24 3.94
CA ARG A 28 1.44 20.75 3.51
C ARG A 28 0.37 20.58 4.58
N ASN A 29 0.51 19.55 5.42
CA ASN A 29 -0.43 19.21 6.49
C ASN A 29 0.23 19.38 7.87
N SER A 30 0.78 20.56 8.13
CA SER A 30 1.44 20.85 9.41
C SER A 30 0.48 20.98 10.61
N SER A 31 -0.80 21.17 10.33
CA SER A 31 -1.90 21.16 11.30
C SER A 31 -3.12 20.48 10.67
N PRO A 32 -3.97 19.81 11.46
CA PRO A 32 -5.15 19.16 10.92
C PRO A 32 -6.16 20.22 10.46
N VAL A 33 -6.79 20.00 9.31
CA VAL A 33 -7.89 20.85 8.85
C VAL A 33 -9.15 20.49 9.63
N GLN A 34 -9.65 21.46 10.40
CA GLN A 34 -10.84 21.31 11.22
C GLN A 34 -12.10 21.69 10.44
N MET A 35 -13.07 20.79 10.35
CA MET A 35 -14.37 21.07 9.75
C MET A 35 -15.44 20.08 10.22
N LYS A 36 -16.71 20.33 9.89
CA LYS A 36 -17.79 19.37 10.17
C LYS A 36 -17.82 18.26 9.12
N TYR A 37 -18.23 17.06 9.50
CA TYR A 37 -18.36 15.94 8.54
C TYR A 37 -19.32 16.26 7.39
N ALA A 38 -20.45 16.89 7.70
CA ALA A 38 -21.44 17.31 6.70
C ALA A 38 -20.86 18.31 5.66
N GLU A 39 -20.00 19.23 6.10
CA GLU A 39 -19.33 20.19 5.23
C GLU A 39 -18.25 19.51 4.38
N TRP A 40 -17.46 18.62 5.01
CA TRP A 40 -16.41 17.86 4.35
C TRP A 40 -16.96 17.04 3.19
N ARG A 41 -18.12 16.43 3.38
CA ARG A 41 -18.79 15.65 2.34
C ARG A 41 -19.20 16.48 1.12
N GLN A 42 -19.58 17.74 1.31
CA GLN A 42 -19.98 18.62 0.22
C GLN A 42 -18.78 19.22 -0.52
N SER A 43 -17.71 19.51 0.22
CA SER A 43 -16.50 20.15 -0.32
C SER A 43 -15.26 19.61 0.39
N PRO A 44 -14.79 18.40 0.03
CA PRO A 44 -13.64 17.80 0.67
C PRO A 44 -12.38 18.62 0.34
N PRO A 45 -11.61 19.06 1.35
CA PRO A 45 -10.37 19.79 1.12
C PRO A 45 -9.30 18.86 0.54
N ASP A 46 -8.31 19.44 -0.13
CA ASP A 46 -7.12 18.73 -0.62
C ASP A 46 -6.16 18.29 0.51
N ALA A 47 -6.48 18.62 1.77
CA ALA A 47 -5.67 18.26 2.93
C ALA A 47 -5.85 16.78 3.27
N GLU A 48 -4.74 16.13 3.62
CA GLU A 48 -4.74 14.73 3.99
C GLU A 48 -4.90 14.57 5.50
N TRP A 49 -4.52 15.56 6.31
CA TRP A 49 -4.70 15.49 7.77
C TRP A 49 -5.93 16.27 8.20
N LEU A 50 -6.92 15.55 8.74
CA LEU A 50 -8.24 16.09 9.02
C LEU A 50 -8.61 15.93 10.49
N GLU A 51 -9.43 16.87 10.97
CA GLU A 51 -10.16 16.78 12.22
C GLU A 51 -11.63 17.08 11.94
N LEU A 52 -12.42 16.02 11.78
CA LEU A 52 -13.84 16.07 11.42
C LEU A 52 -14.68 16.03 12.70
N SER A 53 -15.51 17.05 12.89
CA SER A 53 -16.46 17.14 14.00
C SER A 53 -17.84 16.60 13.61
N GLU A 54 -18.63 16.22 14.64
CA GLU A 54 -20.00 15.71 14.48
C GLU A 54 -20.07 14.46 13.59
N VAL A 55 -19.07 13.57 13.70
CA VAL A 55 -19.06 12.30 12.96
C VAL A 55 -19.90 11.30 13.73
N HIS A 56 -20.94 10.78 13.08
CA HIS A 56 -21.72 9.65 13.59
C HIS A 56 -21.02 8.36 13.21
N ILE A 57 -20.79 7.50 14.20
CA ILE A 57 -20.11 6.21 14.05
C ILE A 57 -20.97 5.12 14.70
N ASP A 58 -21.15 4.03 13.97
CA ASP A 58 -21.81 2.80 14.41
C ASP A 58 -20.78 1.68 14.38
N TRP A 59 -20.27 1.32 15.56
CA TRP A 59 -19.26 0.29 15.73
C TRP A 59 -19.79 -1.12 15.39
N SER A 60 -21.11 -1.34 15.44
CA SER A 60 -21.71 -2.63 15.09
C SER A 60 -21.73 -2.87 13.59
N ALA A 61 -21.82 -1.80 12.80
CA ALA A 61 -21.75 -1.81 11.33
C ALA A 61 -20.30 -1.82 10.80
N SER A 62 -19.34 -2.23 11.64
CA SER A 62 -17.94 -2.36 11.24
C SER A 62 -17.71 -3.54 10.29
N THR A 63 -16.62 -3.47 9.54
CA THR A 63 -16.18 -4.52 8.63
C THR A 63 -14.74 -4.90 8.93
N ARG A 64 -14.49 -6.22 9.03
CA ARG A 64 -13.15 -6.78 9.10
C ARG A 64 -12.67 -7.19 7.72
N ILE A 65 -11.46 -6.76 7.35
CA ILE A 65 -10.74 -7.27 6.20
C ILE A 65 -9.57 -8.09 6.72
N ASP A 66 -9.54 -9.36 6.34
CA ASP A 66 -8.52 -10.33 6.74
C ASP A 66 -7.53 -10.52 5.57
N THR A 67 -6.33 -9.96 5.70
CA THR A 67 -5.29 -10.07 4.67
C THR A 67 -4.34 -11.22 5.00
N GLU A 68 -4.42 -12.30 4.22
CA GLU A 68 -3.56 -13.48 4.38
C GLU A 68 -2.22 -13.32 3.64
N HIS A 69 -1.11 -13.29 4.39
CA HIS A 69 0.22 -13.35 3.80
C HIS A 69 0.69 -14.79 3.64
N LYS A 70 0.69 -15.29 2.39
CA LYS A 70 1.19 -16.63 2.04
C LYS A 70 2.64 -16.57 1.54
N ARG A 71 3.55 -17.23 2.26
CA ARG A 71 4.94 -17.42 1.82
C ARG A 71 5.16 -18.89 1.47
N LYS A 72 5.47 -19.19 0.21
CA LYS A 72 5.72 -20.56 -0.29
C LYS A 72 4.59 -21.56 0.02
N GLY A 73 3.33 -21.11 -0.02
CA GLY A 73 2.18 -21.98 0.23
C GLY A 73 1.82 -22.19 1.71
N ILE A 74 2.56 -21.58 2.64
CA ILE A 74 2.23 -21.57 4.07
C ILE A 74 1.68 -20.18 4.44
N THR A 75 0.45 -20.13 4.96
CA THR A 75 -0.10 -18.90 5.55
C THR A 75 0.72 -18.56 6.79
N THR A 76 1.43 -17.43 6.75
CA THR A 76 2.41 -17.06 7.78
C THR A 76 1.87 -16.04 8.75
N HIS A 77 1.00 -15.14 8.27
CA HIS A 77 0.41 -14.07 9.06
C HIS A 77 -0.93 -13.67 8.46
N THR A 78 -1.94 -13.47 9.30
CA THR A 78 -3.20 -12.83 8.91
C THR A 78 -3.24 -11.48 9.59
N THR A 79 -3.30 -10.43 8.79
CA THR A 79 -3.47 -9.07 9.30
C THR A 79 -4.96 -8.75 9.31
N HIS A 80 -5.47 -8.35 10.47
CA HIS A 80 -6.88 -7.98 10.65
C HIS A 80 -6.97 -6.45 10.62
N GLU A 81 -7.72 -5.93 9.65
CA GLU A 81 -7.95 -4.49 9.54
C GLU A 81 -9.44 -4.20 9.72
N TYR A 82 -9.74 -3.21 10.57
CA TYR A 82 -11.10 -2.85 10.93
C TYR A 82 -11.49 -1.52 10.30
N TYR A 83 -12.62 -1.52 9.62
CA TYR A 83 -13.16 -0.37 8.92
C TYR A 83 -14.57 -0.04 9.43
N VAL A 84 -14.85 1.23 9.67
CA VAL A 84 -16.17 1.68 10.14
C VAL A 84 -16.64 2.85 9.29
N ALA A 85 -17.87 2.77 8.77
CA ALA A 85 -18.43 3.86 7.99
C ALA A 85 -18.68 5.11 8.85
N CYS A 86 -18.51 6.28 8.24
CA CYS A 86 -18.86 7.57 8.85
C CYS A 86 -20.16 8.09 8.24
N TRP A 87 -20.96 8.77 9.06
CA TRP A 87 -22.19 9.44 8.62
C TRP A 87 -22.28 10.85 9.18
N ALA A 88 -23.04 11.70 8.47
CA ALA A 88 -23.35 13.06 8.94
C ALA A 88 -24.44 13.10 10.02
N SER A 89 -25.30 12.09 10.03
CA SER A 89 -26.39 11.93 10.99
C SER A 89 -26.79 10.46 11.09
N GLU A 90 -27.52 10.10 12.14
CA GLU A 90 -28.04 8.74 12.32
C GLU A 90 -29.01 8.32 11.19
N ASP A 91 -29.82 9.26 10.71
CA ASP A 91 -30.80 9.03 9.63
C ASP A 91 -30.23 9.38 8.23
N ASP A 92 -28.90 9.41 8.07
CA ASP A 92 -28.27 9.71 6.77
C ASP A 92 -28.47 8.52 5.81
N GLU A 93 -29.42 8.67 4.88
CA GLU A 93 -29.70 7.67 3.83
C GLU A 93 -28.73 7.73 2.66
N GLN A 94 -27.73 8.60 2.70
CA GLN A 94 -26.86 8.80 1.57
C GLN A 94 -25.70 7.78 1.52
N PRO A 95 -25.06 7.60 0.35
CA PRO A 95 -23.95 6.67 0.23
C PRO A 95 -22.78 7.08 1.13
N VAL A 96 -22.10 6.08 1.68
CA VAL A 96 -20.92 6.28 2.55
C VAL A 96 -19.78 6.89 1.74
N CYS A 97 -19.32 8.07 2.15
CA CYS A 97 -18.19 8.77 1.51
C CYS A 97 -16.88 8.66 2.30
N ALA A 98 -16.90 8.18 3.54
CA ALA A 98 -15.69 7.91 4.32
C ALA A 98 -15.79 6.67 5.21
N PHE A 99 -14.67 5.95 5.33
CA PHE A 99 -14.46 4.91 6.32
C PHE A 99 -13.32 5.30 7.27
N LEU A 100 -13.45 4.93 8.55
CA LEU A 100 -12.36 4.98 9.51
C LEU A 100 -11.64 3.65 9.52
N LYS A 101 -10.33 3.66 9.28
CA LYS A 101 -9.44 2.53 9.58
C LYS A 101 -9.01 2.64 11.04
N VAL A 102 -9.24 1.58 11.81
CA VAL A 102 -9.14 1.61 13.27
C VAL A 102 -8.05 0.67 13.76
N ASP A 103 -7.04 1.27 14.38
CA ASP A 103 -5.85 0.62 14.95
C ASP A 103 -5.85 0.68 16.50
N ASP A 104 -7.01 0.97 17.10
CA ASP A 104 -7.19 1.07 18.55
C ASP A 104 -7.75 -0.24 19.12
N ASP A 105 -6.95 -0.93 19.96
CA ASP A 105 -7.30 -2.22 20.57
C ASP A 105 -8.66 -2.20 21.29
N GLY A 106 -8.99 -1.08 21.96
CA GLY A 106 -10.23 -0.93 22.70
C GLY A 106 -11.45 -0.90 21.77
N LYS A 107 -11.34 -0.16 20.66
CA LYS A 107 -12.38 -0.12 19.63
C LYS A 107 -12.47 -1.41 18.83
N GLN A 108 -11.34 -2.06 18.53
CA GLN A 108 -11.34 -3.38 17.87
C GLN A 108 -12.05 -4.42 18.74
N LYS A 109 -11.76 -4.47 20.04
CA LYS A 109 -12.47 -5.34 20.97
C LYS A 109 -13.97 -5.03 21.02
N LEU A 110 -14.36 -3.75 21.01
CA LEU A 110 -15.78 -3.37 20.97
C LEU A 110 -16.46 -3.89 19.69
N MET A 111 -15.81 -3.79 18.53
CA MET A 111 -16.33 -4.32 17.27
C MET A 111 -16.49 -5.85 17.33
N GLU A 112 -15.53 -6.56 17.91
CA GLU A 112 -15.62 -8.00 18.15
C GLU A 112 -16.74 -8.37 19.13
N GLU A 113 -16.93 -7.58 20.20
CA GLU A 113 -18.05 -7.73 21.15
C GLU A 113 -19.39 -7.61 20.40
N CYS A 114 -19.53 -6.61 19.51
CA CYS A 114 -20.73 -6.39 18.71
C CYS A 114 -21.07 -7.59 17.80
N TRP A 115 -20.06 -8.25 17.22
CA TRP A 115 -20.29 -9.45 16.39
C TRP A 115 -20.54 -10.73 17.19
N ALA A 116 -20.05 -10.79 18.42
CA ALA A 116 -20.16 -11.97 19.27
C ALA A 116 -21.48 -12.03 20.06
N HIS A 117 -22.15 -10.89 20.26
CA HIS A 117 -23.35 -10.78 21.09
C HIS A 117 -24.61 -10.56 20.25
N ASP A 118 -25.77 -10.69 20.90
CA ASP A 118 -27.08 -10.51 20.30
C ASP A 118 -27.57 -9.06 20.34
N GLU A 119 -28.76 -8.83 19.79
CA GLU A 119 -29.40 -7.53 19.71
C GLU A 119 -29.70 -6.92 21.08
N ASP A 120 -30.06 -7.75 22.08
CA ASP A 120 -30.33 -7.29 23.45
C ASP A 120 -29.08 -6.66 24.07
N TRP A 121 -27.90 -7.25 23.83
CA TRP A 121 -26.64 -6.66 24.27
C TRP A 121 -26.35 -5.33 23.57
N LEU A 122 -26.61 -5.22 22.26
CA LEU A 122 -26.43 -3.99 21.50
C LEU A 122 -27.33 -2.87 22.03
N VAL A 123 -28.60 -3.17 22.32
CA VAL A 123 -29.54 -2.22 22.92
C VAL A 123 -29.08 -1.78 24.31
N ALA A 124 -28.59 -2.72 25.13
CA ALA A 124 -28.05 -2.41 26.46
C ALA A 124 -26.76 -1.59 26.42
N ASN A 125 -26.02 -1.58 25.30
CA ASN A 125 -24.76 -0.87 25.11
C ASN A 125 -24.83 0.19 24.01
N ILE A 126 -26.03 0.69 23.69
CA ILE A 126 -26.25 1.58 22.53
C ILE A 126 -25.33 2.81 22.56
N ASP A 127 -25.12 3.42 23.73
CA ASP A 127 -24.27 4.61 23.88
C ASP A 127 -22.77 4.32 23.63
N ARG A 128 -22.34 3.06 23.74
CA ARG A 128 -20.97 2.63 23.43
C ARG A 128 -20.82 2.31 21.95
N VAL A 129 -21.86 1.71 21.36
CA VAL A 129 -21.89 1.22 19.97
C VAL A 129 -22.14 2.36 18.99
N TYR A 130 -22.97 3.33 19.37
CA TYR A 130 -23.30 4.50 18.58
C TYR A 130 -22.70 5.73 19.23
N GLU A 131 -21.71 6.32 18.57
CA GLU A 131 -20.95 7.45 19.12
C GLU A 131 -20.98 8.62 18.13
N VAL A 132 -21.24 9.83 18.65
CA VAL A 132 -21.01 11.07 17.92
C VAL A 132 -19.74 11.69 18.49
N LYS A 133 -18.71 11.82 17.66
CA LYS A 133 -17.41 12.33 18.12
C LYS A 133 -16.68 13.14 17.07
N THR A 134 -15.68 13.87 17.54
CA THR A 134 -14.63 14.41 16.67
C THR A 134 -13.65 13.29 16.33
N VAL A 135 -13.39 13.13 15.05
CA VAL A 135 -12.41 12.18 14.50
C VAL A 135 -11.24 12.96 13.95
N ARG A 136 -10.04 12.65 14.43
CA ARG A 136 -8.79 13.16 13.87
C ARG A 136 -8.04 12.02 13.22
N GLY A 137 -7.54 12.22 12.00
CA GLY A 137 -6.86 11.16 11.28
C GLY A 137 -6.28 11.60 9.95
N LEU A 138 -5.48 10.70 9.36
CA LEU A 138 -4.84 10.90 8.07
C LEU A 138 -5.65 10.17 6.98
N VAL A 139 -6.09 10.91 5.97
CA VAL A 139 -6.72 10.37 4.77
C VAL A 139 -5.66 9.60 3.98
N GLN A 140 -5.94 8.33 3.73
CA GLN A 140 -5.11 7.53 2.82
C GLN A 140 -5.33 8.04 1.38
N THR A 141 -4.23 8.41 0.72
CA THR A 141 -4.25 8.80 -0.68
C THR A 141 -3.35 7.89 -1.52
N GLY A 142 -3.72 7.75 -2.79
CA GLY A 142 -2.88 7.19 -3.86
C GLY A 142 -2.14 5.89 -3.53
N LEU A 143 -0.91 6.03 -3.03
CA LEU A 143 0.08 4.96 -2.82
C LEU A 143 -0.17 4.10 -1.57
N ASP A 144 -0.79 4.67 -0.54
CA ASP A 144 -1.03 3.97 0.73
C ASP A 144 -2.36 3.18 0.72
N LEU A 145 -3.17 3.41 -0.30
CA LEU A 145 -4.50 2.82 -0.43
C LEU A 145 -4.42 1.47 -1.15
N SER A 146 -4.67 0.39 -0.42
CA SER A 146 -4.75 -0.95 -1.02
C SER A 146 -5.95 -1.02 -1.97
N SER A 147 -5.68 -1.33 -3.24
CA SER A 147 -6.74 -1.52 -4.25
C SER A 147 -7.67 -2.69 -3.91
N GLU A 148 -7.21 -3.63 -3.09
CA GLU A 148 -8.01 -4.72 -2.56
C GLU A 148 -9.01 -4.24 -1.52
N ASP A 149 -8.57 -3.42 -0.55
CA ASP A 149 -9.45 -2.88 0.49
C ASP A 149 -10.53 -1.99 -0.12
N GLN A 150 -10.15 -1.15 -1.11
CA GLN A 150 -11.13 -0.34 -1.83
C GLN A 150 -12.21 -1.17 -2.52
N ARG A 151 -11.81 -2.29 -3.13
CA ARG A 151 -12.74 -3.20 -3.80
C ARG A 151 -13.67 -3.84 -2.78
N LEU A 152 -13.12 -4.39 -1.69
CA LEU A 152 -13.89 -5.08 -0.66
C LEU A 152 -14.88 -4.15 0.04
N LEU A 153 -14.47 -2.91 0.37
CA LEU A 153 -15.36 -1.92 0.97
C LEU A 153 -16.45 -1.47 0.00
N ARG A 154 -16.15 -1.33 -1.31
CA ARG A 154 -17.15 -1.00 -2.32
C ARG A 154 -18.21 -2.09 -2.47
N ASP A 155 -17.81 -3.35 -2.33
CA ASP A 155 -18.71 -4.50 -2.44
C ASP A 155 -19.72 -4.59 -1.27
N MET A 156 -19.53 -3.82 -0.19
CA MET A 156 -20.46 -3.76 0.95
C MET A 156 -21.79 -3.06 0.63
N GLY A 157 -21.85 -2.33 -0.49
CA GLY A 157 -23.04 -1.65 -0.97
C GLY A 157 -23.27 -0.27 -0.34
N HIS A 158 -23.90 0.62 -1.11
CA HIS A 158 -24.20 2.01 -0.72
C HIS A 158 -22.96 2.85 -0.34
N VAL A 159 -21.89 2.73 -1.12
CA VAL A 159 -20.63 3.48 -0.96
C VAL A 159 -20.40 4.37 -2.17
N GLU A 160 -19.95 5.61 -1.96
CA GLU A 160 -19.58 6.52 -3.06
C GLU A 160 -18.40 5.98 -3.87
N GLN A 161 -18.30 6.33 -5.16
CA GLN A 161 -17.23 5.83 -6.02
C GLN A 161 -15.82 6.26 -5.55
N ASP A 162 -15.71 7.46 -4.98
CA ASP A 162 -14.45 8.10 -4.58
C ASP A 162 -14.34 8.27 -3.07
N PHE A 163 -14.92 7.33 -2.31
CA PHE A 163 -14.86 7.33 -0.86
C PHE A 163 -13.42 7.39 -0.33
N LYS A 164 -13.26 7.96 0.87
CA LYS A 164 -11.96 8.11 1.52
C LYS A 164 -11.81 7.14 2.70
N ILE A 165 -10.59 6.70 2.95
CA ILE A 165 -10.24 5.94 4.17
C ILE A 165 -9.44 6.89 5.05
N ILE A 166 -9.85 7.05 6.31
CA ILE A 166 -9.21 7.90 7.31
C ILE A 166 -8.60 6.99 8.37
N GLU A 167 -7.29 7.02 8.54
CA GLU A 167 -6.63 6.30 9.62
C GLU A 167 -6.81 7.05 10.93
N LEU A 168 -7.56 6.46 11.87
CA LEU A 168 -7.91 7.08 13.13
C LEU A 168 -6.65 7.37 13.97
N ASN A 169 -6.56 8.59 14.48
CA ASN A 169 -5.46 9.10 15.32
C ASN A 169 -4.06 9.11 14.67
N LYS A 170 -3.96 8.86 13.35
CA LYS A 170 -2.67 8.96 12.67
C LYS A 170 -2.37 10.41 12.29
N GLU A 171 -1.08 10.75 12.38
CA GLU A 171 -0.53 12.04 12.02
C GLU A 171 0.47 11.85 10.86
N PRO A 172 0.69 12.87 10.02
CA PRO A 172 1.67 12.77 8.94
C PRO A 172 3.10 12.58 9.49
N GLU A 173 3.74 11.48 9.13
CA GLU A 173 5.10 11.12 9.57
C GLU A 173 6.19 11.95 8.87
N GLY A 174 6.33 13.23 9.22
CA GLY A 174 7.33 14.11 8.62
C GLY A 174 8.79 13.73 8.94
N GLY A 175 9.03 13.23 10.16
CA GLY A 175 10.39 12.95 10.65
C GLY A 175 11.12 11.87 9.86
N PHE A 176 10.43 10.77 9.54
CA PHE A 176 11.00 9.70 8.73
C PHE A 176 11.25 10.14 7.28
N GLY A 177 10.34 10.96 6.72
CA GLY A 177 10.52 11.56 5.40
C GLY A 177 11.80 12.40 5.29
N ALA A 178 12.05 13.26 6.28
CA ALA A 178 13.26 14.08 6.33
C ALA A 178 14.55 13.24 6.38
N ILE A 179 14.58 12.18 7.19
CA ILE A 179 15.72 11.26 7.29
C ILE A 179 15.98 10.56 5.95
N LEU A 180 14.92 10.05 5.30
CA LEU A 180 15.04 9.41 3.99
C LEU A 180 15.57 10.37 2.93
N VAL A 181 15.16 11.64 2.94
CA VAL A 181 15.69 12.65 2.02
C VAL A 181 17.19 12.83 2.25
N VAL A 182 17.64 12.96 3.50
CA VAL A 182 19.08 13.10 3.82
C VAL A 182 19.88 11.88 3.36
N ILE A 183 19.40 10.67 3.66
CA ILE A 183 20.03 9.42 3.19
C ILE A 183 20.07 9.38 1.66
N GLY A 184 18.98 9.81 1.02
CA GLY A 184 18.87 9.88 -0.43
C GLY A 184 19.91 10.79 -1.06
N ILE A 185 20.07 12.01 -0.54
CA ILE A 185 21.11 12.97 -0.97
C ILE A 185 22.49 12.36 -0.81
N LEU A 186 22.80 11.79 0.37
CA LEU A 186 24.10 11.19 0.64
C LEU A 186 24.39 9.98 -0.26
N GLY A 187 23.38 9.13 -0.53
CA GLY A 187 23.50 7.97 -1.40
C GLY A 187 23.81 8.36 -2.85
N VAL A 188 23.11 9.36 -3.39
CA VAL A 188 23.35 9.86 -4.75
C VAL A 188 24.72 10.51 -4.87
N LEU A 189 25.08 11.40 -3.93
CA LEU A 189 26.38 12.09 -3.95
C LEU A 189 27.55 11.12 -3.73
N GLY A 190 27.46 10.24 -2.72
CA GLY A 190 28.48 9.25 -2.42
C GLY A 190 28.64 8.20 -3.51
N GLY A 191 27.52 7.71 -4.06
CA GLY A 191 27.51 6.78 -5.19
C GLY A 191 28.12 7.40 -6.44
N GLY A 192 27.77 8.65 -6.75
CA GLY A 192 28.36 9.42 -7.86
C GLY A 192 29.86 9.62 -7.69
N ALA A 193 30.31 10.06 -6.51
CA ALA A 193 31.74 10.25 -6.23
C ALA A 193 32.54 8.95 -6.41
N MET A 194 32.08 7.82 -5.85
CA MET A 194 32.75 6.53 -6.03
C MET A 194 32.79 6.07 -7.49
N PHE A 195 31.72 6.36 -8.24
CA PHE A 195 31.63 6.02 -9.66
C PHE A 195 32.66 6.78 -10.51
N PHE A 196 32.88 8.06 -10.23
CA PHE A 196 33.89 8.87 -10.93
C PHE A 196 35.32 8.53 -10.49
N VAL A 197 35.56 8.32 -9.19
CA VAL A 197 36.89 7.97 -8.67
C VAL A 197 37.33 6.58 -9.15
N GLY A 198 36.42 5.60 -9.18
CA GLY A 198 36.70 4.24 -9.64
C GLY A 198 36.95 4.10 -11.14
N ARG A 199 36.72 5.17 -11.94
CA ARG A 199 36.99 5.20 -13.38
C ARG A 199 38.39 5.69 -13.75
N LYS A 200 39.23 6.07 -12.79
CA LYS A 200 40.66 6.27 -13.06
C LYS A 200 41.24 4.95 -13.55
N LYS A 201 41.43 4.85 -14.87
CA LYS A 201 41.95 3.65 -15.54
C LYS A 201 43.24 3.22 -14.84
N PRO A 202 43.45 1.92 -14.54
CA PRO A 202 44.76 1.46 -14.14
C PRO A 202 45.74 1.95 -15.20
N ASN A 203 46.76 2.67 -14.73
CA ASN A 203 47.82 3.22 -15.56
C ASN A 203 48.21 2.15 -16.58
N LYS A 204 48.22 2.53 -17.86
CA LYS A 204 48.58 1.66 -18.97
C LYS A 204 49.75 0.78 -18.51
N LEU A 205 49.52 -0.53 -18.44
CA LEU A 205 50.58 -1.50 -18.23
C LEU A 205 51.68 -1.09 -19.20
N HIS A 206 52.83 -0.70 -18.66
CA HIS A 206 53.99 -0.31 -19.44
C HIS A 206 54.37 -1.56 -20.22
N TYR A 207 53.87 -1.71 -21.44
CA TYR A 207 54.35 -2.74 -22.34
C TYR A 207 55.84 -2.40 -22.53
N PRO A 208 56.75 -3.33 -22.21
CA PRO A 208 58.16 -3.10 -22.48
C PRO A 208 58.30 -2.76 -23.96
N PRO A 209 59.15 -1.78 -24.32
CA PRO A 209 59.39 -1.44 -25.71
C PRO A 209 59.76 -2.72 -26.45
N ALA A 210 59.12 -2.93 -27.60
CA ALA A 210 59.43 -4.00 -28.53
C ALA A 210 60.87 -3.84 -29.04
N GLY A 211 61.83 -4.24 -28.23
CA GLY A 211 63.25 -4.34 -28.55
C GLY A 211 63.53 -5.74 -29.08
N ALA A 212 63.53 -5.86 -30.40
CA ALA A 212 64.39 -6.74 -31.20
C ALA A 212 64.49 -8.22 -30.76
N ALA A 213 63.55 -9.04 -31.22
CA ALA A 213 63.89 -10.42 -31.60
C ALA A 213 63.70 -10.54 -33.11
N ASN A 214 64.82 -10.60 -33.83
CA ASN A 214 64.91 -11.02 -35.22
C ASN A 214 64.23 -12.38 -35.38
N TYR A 215 63.08 -12.41 -36.05
CA TYR A 215 62.55 -13.65 -36.61
C TYR A 215 62.74 -13.62 -38.14
N PRO A 216 63.32 -14.67 -38.74
CA PRO A 216 63.60 -14.74 -40.17
C PRO A 216 62.31 -14.87 -41.01
N PRO A 217 62.37 -14.57 -42.32
CA PRO A 217 61.23 -14.68 -43.23
C PRO A 217 61.12 -16.14 -43.76
N PRO A 218 60.24 -16.42 -44.74
CA PRO A 218 58.95 -17.12 -44.61
C PRO A 218 59.01 -18.60 -45.04
N GLY A 219 58.06 -19.42 -44.57
CA GLY A 219 57.86 -20.79 -45.05
C GLY A 219 56.47 -20.99 -45.64
N HIS A 220 56.41 -21.25 -46.95
CA HIS A 220 55.23 -21.72 -47.68
C HIS A 220 54.60 -22.94 -46.99
N GLY A 221 53.28 -22.98 -46.86
CA GLY A 221 52.60 -24.15 -46.33
C GLY A 221 51.07 -24.08 -46.39
N HIS A 222 50.53 -24.52 -47.53
CA HIS A 222 49.22 -25.14 -47.73
C HIS A 222 47.94 -24.48 -47.19
N MET A 223 47.11 -24.01 -48.15
CA MET A 223 45.67 -23.92 -47.99
C MET A 223 45.06 -25.31 -47.76
N PRO A 224 44.20 -25.50 -46.75
CA PRO A 224 43.17 -26.53 -46.80
C PRO A 224 41.92 -26.03 -47.58
N PRO A 225 41.21 -26.94 -48.27
CA PRO A 225 40.13 -26.60 -49.20
C PRO A 225 38.83 -26.13 -48.50
N PRO A 226 37.96 -25.40 -49.22
CA PRO A 226 36.66 -24.97 -48.73
C PRO A 226 35.67 -26.13 -48.75
N GLY A 227 35.09 -26.47 -47.60
CA GLY A 227 34.15 -27.58 -47.50
C GLY A 227 33.24 -27.52 -46.28
N ALA A 228 31.96 -27.27 -46.56
CA ALA A 228 30.76 -27.75 -45.87
C ALA A 228 30.48 -27.36 -44.40
N MET A 229 29.56 -26.39 -44.24
CA MET A 229 28.27 -26.41 -43.48
C MET A 229 28.23 -27.03 -42.05
N PRO A 230 27.41 -26.50 -41.09
CA PRO A 230 25.97 -26.19 -41.31
C PRO A 230 25.41 -24.94 -40.58
N PRO A 231 24.15 -24.55 -40.89
CA PRO A 231 23.41 -23.56 -40.12
C PRO A 231 23.02 -24.10 -38.72
N ALA A 232 23.29 -23.31 -37.69
CA ALA A 232 22.77 -23.59 -36.35
C ALA A 232 21.25 -23.41 -36.33
N ALA A 233 20.55 -24.49 -35.99
CA ALA A 233 19.10 -24.53 -35.86
C ALA A 233 18.58 -23.60 -34.73
N PRO A 234 17.34 -23.10 -34.85
CA PRO A 234 16.68 -22.37 -33.77
C PRO A 234 16.37 -23.29 -32.59
N ASN A 235 16.72 -22.84 -31.38
CA ASN A 235 16.32 -23.49 -30.13
C ASN A 235 14.78 -23.55 -30.05
N ALA A 236 14.21 -24.71 -30.35
CA ALA A 236 12.85 -25.05 -29.96
C ALA A 236 12.80 -25.22 -28.44
N MET A 237 12.02 -24.37 -27.76
CA MET A 237 11.75 -24.54 -26.34
C MET A 237 11.01 -25.87 -26.12
N PRO A 238 11.37 -26.67 -25.12
CA PRO A 238 10.57 -27.83 -24.74
C PRO A 238 9.21 -27.36 -24.24
N ALA A 239 8.15 -27.88 -24.85
CA ALA A 239 6.81 -27.82 -24.30
C ALA A 239 6.85 -28.39 -22.89
N GLY A 240 6.60 -27.55 -21.88
CA GLY A 240 6.51 -27.97 -20.50
C GLY A 240 5.41 -29.03 -20.33
N PRO A 241 5.57 -29.97 -19.38
CA PRO A 241 4.55 -30.97 -19.10
C PRO A 241 3.24 -30.27 -18.76
N GLY A 242 2.18 -30.65 -19.48
CA GLY A 242 0.83 -30.19 -19.25
C GLY A 242 0.49 -30.33 -17.77
N ARG A 243 0.21 -29.19 -17.12
CA ARG A 243 -0.32 -29.15 -15.77
C ARG A 243 -1.65 -29.92 -15.80
N ALA A 244 -1.69 -31.07 -15.13
CA ALA A 244 -2.94 -31.75 -14.86
C ALA A 244 -3.91 -30.75 -14.20
N PRO A 245 -5.20 -30.73 -14.59
CA PRO A 245 -6.18 -29.88 -13.93
C PRO A 245 -6.16 -30.21 -12.44
N GLY A 246 -5.81 -29.22 -11.63
CA GLY A 246 -5.90 -29.34 -10.18
C GLY A 246 -7.34 -29.66 -9.78
N PRO A 247 -7.55 -30.30 -8.62
CA PRO A 247 -8.88 -30.59 -8.12
C PRO A 247 -9.73 -29.31 -8.10
N PRO A 248 -11.03 -29.40 -8.43
CA PRO A 248 -11.92 -28.26 -8.39
C PRO A 248 -11.82 -27.60 -7.02
N ARG A 249 -11.55 -26.29 -7.00
CA ARG A 249 -11.55 -25.52 -5.75
C ARG A 249 -12.92 -25.71 -5.09
N PRO A 250 -12.97 -26.01 -3.79
CA PRO A 250 -14.24 -25.99 -3.08
C PRO A 250 -14.90 -24.62 -3.30
N PRO A 251 -16.22 -24.57 -3.48
CA PRO A 251 -16.93 -23.31 -3.67
C PRO A 251 -16.55 -22.38 -2.53
N GLN A 252 -15.91 -21.26 -2.87
CA GLN A 252 -15.77 -20.16 -1.92
C GLN A 252 -17.19 -19.78 -1.51
N ALA A 253 -17.48 -19.87 -0.21
CA ALA A 253 -18.70 -19.33 0.34
C ALA A 253 -18.72 -17.85 -0.07
N GLY A 254 -19.60 -17.51 -1.02
CA GLY A 254 -19.78 -16.15 -1.44
C GLY A 254 -20.15 -15.26 -0.24
N PRO A 255 -19.96 -13.94 -0.34
CA PRO A 255 -20.39 -13.02 0.69
C PRO A 255 -21.84 -13.30 1.02
N ARG A 256 -22.14 -13.54 2.31
CA ARG A 256 -23.52 -13.64 2.77
C ARG A 256 -24.23 -12.37 2.33
N PRO A 257 -25.37 -12.45 1.62
CA PRO A 257 -26.14 -11.27 1.30
C PRO A 257 -26.42 -10.51 2.60
N ALA A 258 -26.14 -9.20 2.60
CA ALA A 258 -26.52 -8.33 3.70
C ALA A 258 -28.02 -8.54 3.94
N GLY A 259 -28.34 -9.12 5.11
CA GLY A 259 -29.72 -9.32 5.51
C GLY A 259 -30.44 -7.96 5.52
N PRO A 260 -31.77 -7.94 5.33
CA PRO A 260 -32.54 -6.71 5.52
C PRO A 260 -32.23 -6.13 6.90
N ARG A 261 -31.86 -4.85 6.96
CA ARG A 261 -31.65 -4.12 8.22
C ARG A 261 -32.86 -4.37 9.13
N PRO A 262 -32.67 -4.80 10.39
CA PRO A 262 -33.77 -4.93 11.33
C PRO A 262 -34.49 -3.59 11.43
N ALA A 263 -35.82 -3.64 11.34
CA ALA A 263 -36.66 -2.45 11.44
C ALA A 263 -36.48 -1.84 12.84
N ARG A 264 -36.08 -0.58 12.89
CA ARG A 264 -35.82 0.15 14.14
C ARG A 264 -37.05 0.06 15.05
N PRO A 265 -36.91 -0.34 16.33
CA PRO A 265 -38.02 -0.29 17.27
C PRO A 265 -38.52 1.15 17.41
N PRO A 266 -39.84 1.37 17.52
CA PRO A 266 -40.41 2.70 17.59
C PRO A 266 -39.88 3.45 18.82
N GLN A 267 -39.23 4.59 18.60
CA GLN A 267 -38.75 5.41 19.70
C GLN A 267 -39.93 5.91 20.56
N PRO A 268 -39.80 5.88 21.90
CA PRO A 268 -40.81 6.46 22.78
C PRO A 268 -40.94 7.95 22.52
N ARG A 269 -42.17 8.41 22.24
CA ARG A 269 -42.44 9.83 22.00
C ARG A 269 -42.03 10.66 23.22
N PRO A 270 -41.36 11.80 23.03
CA PRO A 270 -41.03 12.68 24.15
C PRO A 270 -42.32 13.15 24.84
N PRO A 271 -42.29 13.33 26.18
CA PRO A 271 -43.42 13.82 26.92
C PRO A 271 -43.83 15.20 26.41
N ARG A 272 -45.12 15.38 26.10
CA ARG A 272 -45.68 16.69 25.76
C ARG A 272 -45.63 17.57 27.01
N THR A 273 -44.81 18.61 26.98
CA THR A 273 -44.87 19.74 27.94
C THR A 273 -45.99 20.69 27.58
#